data_AF-B7AN27-F1
#
_entry.id   AF-B7AN27-F1
#
_cell.length_a   1.000
_cell.length_b   1.000
_cell.length_c   1.000
_cell.angle_alpha   90.00
_cell.angle_beta   90.00
_cell.angle_gamma   90.00
#
_symmetry.space_group_name_H-M   'P 1'
#
loop_
_entity.id
_entity.type
_entity.pdbx_description
1 polymer ?
#
loop_
_entity_poly.entity_id
_entity_poly.type
_entity_poly.pdbx_seq_one_letter_code
_entity_poly.pdbx_strand_id
1 'polypeptide(L)'
;MKYEKLSLNQIKENILKNIGMKKFILIIAALILLVLGFVPQNKTASSKGASDGTEYEAQGGVYDYEEYTEKRLEEFIGSISGAGKVKVMITFQETSEKVLAEEGSVSENTVKETDSSGGTRDTREYSASKSYLTDGKQGTDSPYVIQEKSHRHRELSL
;
A
#
# COMPACT_ATOMS: atom_id res chain seq x y z
N MET A 1 31.91 -22.98 -16.74
CA MET A 1 32.25 -23.03 -15.30
C MET A 1 31.29 -24.01 -14.64
N LYS A 2 31.81 -25.07 -14.03
CA LYS A 2 31.06 -26.26 -13.62
C LYS A 2 30.67 -26.10 -12.16
N TYR A 3 29.41 -25.84 -11.85
CA TYR A 3 28.93 -25.86 -10.46
C TYR A 3 28.63 -27.31 -10.12
N GLU A 4 29.54 -27.95 -9.42
CA GLU A 4 29.29 -29.23 -8.78
C GLU A 4 28.19 -29.05 -7.75
N LYS A 5 27.08 -29.78 -7.90
CA LYS A 5 25.99 -29.74 -6.93
C LYS A 5 26.47 -30.37 -5.63
N LEU A 6 26.87 -29.54 -4.67
CA LEU A 6 27.11 -29.97 -3.29
C LEU A 6 25.77 -30.47 -2.73
N SER A 7 25.63 -31.78 -2.61
CA SER A 7 24.44 -32.40 -2.04
C SER A 7 24.23 -31.91 -0.61
N LEU A 8 23.04 -31.39 -0.31
CA LEU A 8 22.62 -30.96 1.03
C LEU A 8 22.88 -32.03 2.09
N ASN A 9 22.87 -33.30 1.71
CA ASN A 9 23.15 -34.41 2.61
C ASN A 9 24.63 -34.51 2.96
N GLN A 10 25.53 -34.18 2.03
CA GLN A 10 26.98 -34.13 2.29
C GLN A 10 27.35 -32.98 3.24
N ILE A 11 26.69 -31.82 3.08
CA ILE A 11 26.86 -30.66 3.97
C ILE A 11 26.34 -31.00 5.37
N LYS A 12 25.15 -31.59 5.48
CA LYS A 12 24.57 -32.02 6.75
C LYS A 12 25.47 -33.03 7.46
N GLU A 13 25.93 -34.08 6.77
CA GLU A 13 26.76 -35.13 7.36
C GLU A 13 28.11 -34.59 7.85
N ASN A 14 28.81 -33.76 7.06
CA ASN A 14 30.11 -33.21 7.47
C ASN A 14 30.00 -32.17 8.60
N ILE A 15 28.96 -31.34 8.60
CA ILE A 15 28.80 -30.30 9.62
C ILE A 15 28.28 -30.88 10.94
N LEU A 16 27.29 -31.78 10.91
CA LEU A 16 26.72 -32.41 12.12
C LEU A 16 27.66 -33.42 12.78
N LYS A 17 28.51 -34.14 12.01
CA LYS A 17 29.51 -35.04 12.61
C LYS A 17 30.67 -34.29 13.26
N ASN A 18 31.12 -33.20 12.66
CA ASN A 18 32.34 -32.52 13.11
C ASN A 18 32.07 -31.45 14.19
N ILE A 19 30.88 -30.82 14.15
CA ILE A 19 30.46 -29.78 15.08
C ILE A 19 29.14 -30.26 15.72
N GLY A 20 29.25 -30.84 16.91
CA GLY A 20 28.10 -31.36 17.64
C GLY A 20 26.94 -30.34 17.69
N MET A 21 25.71 -30.85 17.54
CA MET A 21 24.47 -30.10 17.30
C MET A 21 24.30 -28.82 18.14
N LYS A 22 24.72 -28.85 19.41
CA LYS A 22 24.66 -27.69 20.33
C LYS A 22 25.50 -26.50 19.86
N LYS A 23 26.70 -26.74 19.31
CA LYS A 23 27.59 -25.69 18.80
C LYS A 23 27.07 -25.10 17.48
N PHE A 24 26.44 -25.93 16.65
CA PHE A 24 25.81 -25.48 15.41
C PHE A 24 24.65 -24.51 15.67
N ILE A 25 23.79 -24.82 16.66
CA ILE A 25 22.70 -23.93 17.08
C ILE A 25 23.24 -22.58 17.58
N LEU A 26 24.37 -22.57 18.31
CA LEU A 26 25.00 -21.33 18.76
C LEU A 26 25.52 -20.45 17.61
N ILE A 27 26.06 -21.06 16.55
CA ILE A 27 26.54 -20.33 15.36
C ILE A 27 25.36 -19.69 14.61
N ILE A 28 24.24 -20.41 14.45
CA ILE A 28 23.02 -19.86 13.84
C ILE A 28 22.46 -18.71 14.69
N ALA A 29 22.38 -18.88 16.01
CA ALA A 29 21.91 -17.83 16.92
C ALA A 29 22.79 -16.56 16.85
N ALA A 30 24.11 -16.73 16.75
CA ALA A 30 25.05 -15.62 16.59
C ALA A 30 24.87 -14.88 15.25
N LEU A 31 24.61 -15.61 14.15
CA LEU A 31 24.33 -15.01 12.84
C LEU A 31 23.02 -14.20 12.84
N ILE A 32 21.97 -14.72 13.50
CA ILE A 32 20.68 -14.01 13.61
C ILE A 32 20.85 -12.71 14.40
N LEU A 33 21.57 -12.74 15.52
CA LEU A 33 21.87 -11.54 16.31
C LEU A 33 22.69 -10.49 15.55
N LEU A 34 23.63 -10.93 14.71
CA LEU A 34 24.46 -10.03 13.90
C LEU A 34 23.63 -9.27 12.87
N VAL A 35 22.64 -9.92 12.24
CA VAL A 35 21.74 -9.27 11.27
C VAL A 35 20.80 -8.28 11.96
N LEU A 36 20.29 -8.61 13.15
CA LEU A 36 19.44 -7.71 13.93
C LEU A 36 20.18 -6.45 14.44
N GLY A 37 21.50 -6.53 14.66
CA GLY A 37 22.32 -5.38 15.07
C GLY A 37 22.60 -4.36 13.98
N PHE A 38 22.32 -4.68 12.71
CA PHE A 38 22.62 -3.85 11.53
C PHE A 38 21.39 -3.09 11.00
N VAL A 39 20.55 -2.55 11.89
CA VAL A 39 19.49 -1.60 11.51
C VAL A 39 20.08 -0.18 11.51
N PRO A 40 20.34 0.45 10.34
CA PRO A 40 20.80 1.83 10.31
C PRO A 40 19.67 2.76 10.76
N GLN A 41 19.87 3.48 11.86
CA GLN A 41 19.04 4.63 12.23
C GLN A 41 19.32 5.76 11.22
N ASN A 42 18.40 5.99 10.30
CA ASN A 42 18.50 7.05 9.31
C ASN A 42 18.13 8.41 9.93
N LYS A 43 19.10 9.32 10.00
CA LYS A 43 18.84 10.75 10.21
C LYS A 43 18.33 11.36 8.90
N THR A 44 17.25 12.11 9.02
CA THR A 44 16.65 12.95 7.98
C THR A 44 17.62 14.01 7.47
N ALA A 45 17.77 14.12 6.15
CA ALA A 45 18.22 15.33 5.47
C ALA A 45 17.53 15.43 4.10
N SER A 46 17.01 16.62 3.83
CA SER A 46 16.22 17.01 2.67
C SER A 46 17.10 17.59 1.55
N SER A 47 16.76 17.32 0.28
CA SER A 47 16.42 18.31 -0.76
C SER A 47 16.96 18.02 -2.17
N LYS A 48 16.07 18.32 -3.16
CA LYS A 48 16.25 18.65 -4.60
C LYS A 48 16.83 17.55 -5.50
N GLY A 49 16.23 17.20 -6.64
CA GLY A 49 15.17 17.78 -7.45
C GLY A 49 15.55 17.56 -8.91
N ALA A 50 14.72 16.85 -9.68
CA ALA A 50 14.76 16.83 -11.15
C ALA A 50 13.42 16.34 -11.65
N SER A 51 12.66 17.25 -12.26
CA SER A 51 11.53 16.94 -13.11
C SER A 51 12.05 16.27 -14.37
N ASP A 52 11.53 15.09 -14.69
CA ASP A 52 11.34 14.71 -16.08
C ASP A 52 9.89 14.27 -16.23
N GLY A 53 9.21 14.95 -17.16
CA GLY A 53 7.83 14.73 -17.47
C GLY A 53 7.73 13.49 -18.33
N THR A 54 7.07 12.46 -17.84
CA THR A 54 6.53 11.44 -18.71
C THR A 54 5.10 11.20 -18.27
N GLU A 55 4.21 11.66 -19.14
CA GLU A 55 2.78 11.42 -19.10
C GLU A 55 2.58 9.92 -19.37
N TYR A 56 2.49 9.14 -18.29
CA TYR A 56 2.13 7.73 -18.38
C TYR A 56 0.61 7.61 -18.30
N GLU A 57 0.01 7.17 -19.40
CA GLU A 57 -1.40 6.75 -19.43
C GLU A 57 -1.69 5.80 -18.26
N ALA A 58 -2.67 6.20 -17.44
CA ALA A 58 -3.00 5.59 -16.15
C ALA A 58 -3.69 4.22 -16.22
N GLN A 59 -3.33 3.39 -17.20
CA GLN A 59 -3.68 1.97 -17.25
C GLN A 59 -2.49 1.05 -16.97
N GLY A 60 -1.24 1.55 -17.00
CA GLY A 60 -0.04 0.74 -16.68
C GLY A 60 0.27 0.60 -15.19
N GLY A 61 -0.13 1.56 -14.35
CA GLY A 61 0.37 1.64 -12.97
C GLY A 61 -0.10 0.54 -12.00
N VAL A 62 -1.28 -0.05 -12.21
CA VAL A 62 -1.82 -1.09 -11.31
C VAL A 62 -1.15 -2.42 -11.57
N TYR A 63 -1.09 -2.84 -12.84
CA TYR A 63 -0.39 -4.07 -13.25
C TYR A 63 1.10 -4.00 -12.92
N ASP A 64 1.74 -2.85 -13.14
CA ASP A 64 3.17 -2.67 -12.83
C ASP A 64 3.45 -2.76 -11.32
N TYR A 65 2.57 -2.22 -10.47
CA TYR A 65 2.75 -2.26 -9.02
C TYR A 65 2.49 -3.66 -8.44
N GLU A 66 1.47 -4.36 -8.95
CA GLU A 66 1.17 -5.75 -8.62
C GLU A 66 2.36 -6.65 -8.97
N GLU A 67 2.82 -6.63 -10.22
CA GLU A 67 3.92 -7.45 -10.71
C GLU A 67 5.23 -7.14 -9.96
N TYR A 68 5.52 -5.85 -9.72
CA TYR A 68 6.69 -5.44 -8.94
C TYR A 68 6.67 -6.03 -7.54
N THR A 69 5.53 -5.97 -6.86
CA THR A 69 5.39 -6.41 -5.47
C THR A 69 5.43 -7.95 -5.39
N GLU A 70 4.76 -8.64 -6.31
CA GLU A 70 4.81 -10.09 -6.44
C GLU A 70 6.23 -10.58 -6.66
N LYS A 71 6.95 -10.01 -7.64
CA LYS A 71 8.32 -10.40 -7.97
C LYS A 71 9.28 -10.16 -6.80
N ARG A 72 9.18 -9.00 -6.13
CA ARG A 72 10.00 -8.70 -4.96
C ARG A 72 9.77 -9.71 -3.82
N LEU A 73 8.53 -10.15 -3.63
CA LEU A 73 8.20 -11.13 -2.61
C LEU A 73 8.64 -12.55 -3.01
N GLU A 74 8.52 -12.92 -4.29
CA GLU A 74 9.08 -14.15 -4.84
C GLU A 74 10.59 -14.24 -4.64
N GLU A 75 11.32 -13.16 -4.94
CA GLU A 75 12.78 -13.09 -4.74
C GLU A 75 13.15 -13.20 -3.26
N PHE A 76 12.42 -12.51 -2.40
CA PHE A 76 12.65 -12.54 -0.95
C PHE A 76 12.42 -13.94 -0.38
N ILE A 77 11.27 -14.56 -0.67
CA ILE A 77 10.95 -15.90 -0.15
C ILE A 77 11.85 -16.96 -0.80
N GLY A 78 12.17 -16.82 -2.09
CA GLY A 78 13.07 -17.71 -2.82
C GLY A 78 14.51 -17.69 -2.29
N SER A 79 14.93 -16.60 -1.65
CA SER A 79 16.25 -16.52 -1.00
C SER A 79 16.38 -17.38 0.27
N ILE A 80 15.27 -17.87 0.82
CA ILE A 80 15.24 -18.70 2.02
C ILE A 80 15.68 -20.13 1.65
N SER A 81 16.70 -20.63 2.35
CA SER A 81 17.23 -21.98 2.13
C SER A 81 16.14 -23.03 2.38
N GLY A 82 15.72 -23.73 1.31
CA GLY A 82 14.68 -24.75 1.36
C GLY A 82 13.31 -24.33 0.81
N ALA A 83 13.11 -23.07 0.40
CA ALA A 83 11.84 -22.59 -0.14
C ALA A 83 11.47 -23.18 -1.52
N GLY A 84 12.47 -23.62 -2.31
CA GLY A 84 12.23 -24.19 -3.64
C GLY A 84 11.75 -23.15 -4.65
N LYS A 85 10.92 -23.55 -5.63
CA LYS A 85 10.26 -22.62 -6.53
C LYS A 85 8.99 -22.10 -5.88
N VAL A 86 8.91 -20.79 -5.69
CA VAL A 86 7.77 -20.10 -5.11
C VAL A 86 7.16 -19.21 -6.19
N LYS A 87 5.83 -19.19 -6.26
CA LYS A 87 5.07 -18.25 -7.08
C LYS A 87 4.11 -17.49 -6.17
N VAL A 88 4.10 -16.17 -6.26
CA VAL A 88 3.29 -15.29 -5.41
C VAL A 88 2.26 -14.61 -6.28
N MET A 89 1.03 -14.50 -5.77
CA MET A 89 -0.04 -13.72 -6.40
C MET A 89 -0.65 -12.81 -5.34
N ILE A 90 -0.82 -11.53 -5.64
CA ILE A 90 -1.39 -10.52 -4.76
C ILE A 90 -2.68 -10.02 -5.40
N THR A 91 -3.76 -9.96 -4.60
CA THR A 91 -5.03 -9.40 -5.04
C THR A 91 -5.36 -8.20 -4.17
N PHE A 92 -5.45 -7.02 -4.78
CA PHE A 92 -5.88 -5.81 -4.11
C PHE A 92 -7.41 -5.73 -4.08
N GLN A 93 -7.98 -5.37 -2.92
CA GLN A 93 -9.43 -5.16 -2.79
C GLN A 93 -9.89 -3.85 -3.44
N GLU A 94 -9.00 -2.85 -3.47
CA GLU A 94 -9.26 -1.51 -3.98
C GLU A 94 -8.08 -1.08 -4.86
N THR A 95 -8.38 -0.57 -6.06
CA THR A 95 -7.40 0.09 -6.93
C THR A 95 -7.20 1.54 -6.48
N SER A 96 -6.49 2.38 -7.26
CA SER A 96 -6.29 3.79 -6.88
C SER A 96 -7.62 4.56 -6.82
N GLU A 97 -7.78 5.39 -5.79
CA GLU A 97 -8.97 6.23 -5.61
C GLU A 97 -8.67 7.65 -6.11
N LYS A 98 -9.42 8.11 -7.12
CA LYS A 98 -9.38 9.50 -7.58
C LYS A 98 -10.47 10.30 -6.90
N VAL A 99 -10.06 11.32 -6.15
CA VAL A 99 -10.96 12.28 -5.51
C VAL A 99 -11.23 13.41 -6.49
N LEU A 100 -12.50 13.66 -6.80
CA LEU A 100 -12.93 14.70 -7.74
C LEU A 100 -13.15 16.04 -7.03
N ALA A 101 -12.99 17.14 -7.74
CA ALA A 101 -13.43 18.45 -7.27
C ALA A 101 -14.96 18.49 -7.25
N GLU A 102 -15.48 18.86 -6.09
CA GLU A 102 -16.91 18.96 -5.83
C GLU A 102 -17.24 20.38 -5.38
N GLU A 103 -18.34 20.91 -5.88
CA GLU A 103 -18.98 22.13 -5.39
C GLU A 103 -20.38 21.79 -4.90
N GLY A 104 -20.78 22.34 -3.77
CA GLY A 104 -22.09 22.08 -3.20
C GLY A 104 -22.54 23.19 -2.28
N SER A 105 -23.86 23.33 -2.13
CA SER A 105 -24.47 24.26 -1.18
C SER A 105 -25.30 23.48 -0.17
N VAL A 106 -25.25 23.91 1.10
CA VAL A 106 -26.06 23.40 2.19
C VAL A 106 -26.91 24.54 2.71
N SER A 107 -28.22 24.33 2.80
CA SER A 107 -29.18 25.28 3.34
C SER A 107 -29.99 24.61 4.45
N GLU A 108 -29.97 25.22 5.63
CA GLU A 108 -30.77 24.82 6.78
C GLU A 108 -31.70 25.98 7.15
N ASN A 109 -33.01 25.73 7.11
CA ASN A 109 -34.02 26.71 7.48
C ASN A 109 -34.83 26.18 8.66
N THR A 110 -34.84 26.91 9.78
CA THR A 110 -35.64 26.57 10.97
C THR A 110 -36.69 27.64 11.19
N VAL A 111 -37.97 27.26 11.08
CA VAL A 111 -39.11 28.13 11.35
C VAL A 111 -39.71 27.76 12.70
N LYS A 112 -39.71 28.73 13.61
CA LYS A 112 -40.41 28.67 14.90
C LYS A 112 -41.62 29.58 14.85
N GLU A 113 -42.81 28.99 14.92
CA GLU A 113 -44.06 29.73 15.02
C GLU A 113 -44.60 29.57 16.45
N THR A 114 -45.00 30.69 17.05
CA THR A 114 -45.74 30.70 18.33
C THR A 114 -47.09 31.34 18.07
N ASP A 115 -48.16 30.58 18.24
CA ASP A 115 -49.52 31.09 18.08
C ASP A 115 -49.95 31.93 19.30
N SER A 116 -51.00 32.75 19.12
CA SER A 116 -51.57 33.57 20.19
C SER A 116 -52.26 32.77 21.30
N SER A 117 -52.42 31.45 21.10
CA SER A 117 -53.02 30.50 22.05
C SER A 117 -51.97 29.67 22.80
N GLY A 118 -50.67 29.92 22.59
CA GLY A 118 -49.54 29.27 23.28
C GLY A 118 -48.99 28.01 22.60
N GLY A 119 -49.47 27.63 21.42
CA GLY A 119 -48.92 26.53 20.63
C GLY A 119 -47.59 26.94 19.97
N THR A 120 -46.61 26.03 20.00
CA THR A 120 -45.31 26.21 19.34
C THR A 120 -45.14 25.18 18.23
N ARG A 121 -44.82 25.63 17.01
CA ARG A 121 -44.48 24.78 15.87
C ARG A 121 -43.03 25.01 15.45
N ASP A 122 -42.26 23.93 15.43
CA ASP A 122 -40.87 23.89 14.98
C ASP A 122 -40.81 23.14 13.66
N THR A 123 -40.46 23.81 12.57
CA THR A 123 -40.26 23.21 11.24
C THR A 123 -38.80 23.37 10.83
N ARG A 124 -38.12 22.26 10.53
CA ARG A 124 -36.75 22.27 10.00
C ARG A 124 -36.74 21.77 8.57
N GLU A 125 -36.18 22.55 7.68
CA GLU A 125 -35.97 22.21 6.28
C GLU A 125 -34.46 22.15 6.01
N TYR A 126 -34.02 21.02 5.44
CA TYR A 126 -32.62 20.76 5.11
C TYR A 126 -32.51 20.47 3.62
N SER A 127 -31.69 21.24 2.92
CA SER A 127 -31.39 21.05 1.50
C SER A 127 -29.89 21.02 1.27
N ALA A 128 -29.43 20.02 0.52
CA ALA A 128 -28.03 19.88 0.13
C ALA A 128 -27.94 19.62 -1.37
N SER A 129 -27.07 20.36 -2.07
CA SER A 129 -26.74 20.16 -3.48
C SER A 129 -25.27 19.81 -3.64
N LYS A 130 -24.95 18.96 -4.63
CA LYS A 130 -23.57 18.52 -4.92
C LYS A 130 -23.38 18.38 -6.44
N SER A 131 -22.32 18.96 -6.97
CA SER A 131 -21.94 18.91 -8.39
C SER A 131 -20.43 18.69 -8.54
N TYR A 132 -19.99 18.06 -9.62
CA TYR A 132 -18.56 17.87 -9.93
C TYR A 132 -18.08 18.92 -10.93
N LEU A 133 -16.86 19.43 -10.77
CA LEU A 133 -16.27 20.39 -11.70
C LEU A 133 -15.64 19.67 -12.89
N THR A 134 -15.86 20.18 -14.10
CA THR A 134 -15.31 19.63 -15.35
C THR A 134 -14.54 20.68 -16.16
N ASP A 135 -13.56 20.24 -16.96
CA ASP A 135 -12.85 21.10 -17.92
C ASP A 135 -13.71 21.23 -19.19
N GLY A 136 -14.34 22.39 -19.38
CA GLY A 136 -15.33 22.67 -20.44
C GLY A 136 -14.78 22.69 -21.88
N LYS A 137 -13.74 21.93 -22.21
CA LYS A 137 -13.23 21.79 -23.57
C LYS A 137 -14.18 20.89 -24.37
N GLN A 138 -14.75 21.47 -25.44
CA GLN A 138 -15.70 20.78 -26.32
C GLN A 138 -15.17 19.39 -26.73
N GLY A 139 -15.88 18.35 -26.31
CA GLY A 139 -15.67 16.97 -26.73
C GLY A 139 -14.98 16.06 -25.71
N THR A 140 -14.50 16.56 -24.57
CA THR A 140 -13.90 15.69 -23.54
C THR A 140 -14.18 16.23 -22.14
N ASP A 141 -15.41 16.02 -21.66
CA ASP A 141 -15.87 16.44 -20.33
C ASP A 141 -15.24 15.52 -19.28
N SER A 142 -14.00 15.81 -18.89
CA SER A 142 -13.28 15.07 -17.83
C SER A 142 -13.36 15.85 -16.51
N PRO A 143 -13.76 15.21 -15.40
CA PRO A 143 -13.86 15.88 -14.11
C PRO A 143 -12.48 16.21 -13.55
N TYR A 144 -12.38 17.30 -12.79
CA TYR A 144 -11.13 17.71 -12.17
C TYR A 144 -10.77 16.79 -11.00
N VAL A 145 -9.56 16.23 -11.00
CA VAL A 145 -9.04 15.36 -9.93
C VAL A 145 -8.24 16.21 -8.94
N ILE A 146 -8.69 16.28 -7.69
CA ILE A 146 -8.03 17.06 -6.63
C ILE A 146 -6.98 16.25 -5.87
N GLN A 147 -7.13 14.93 -5.82
CA GLN A 147 -6.21 14.05 -5.13
C GLN A 147 -6.30 12.64 -5.70
N GLU A 148 -5.16 11.97 -5.78
CA GLU A 148 -5.08 10.53 -6.05
C GLU A 148 -4.49 9.84 -4.82
N LYS A 149 -5.20 8.83 -4.30
CA LYS A 149 -4.73 8.02 -3.17
C LYS A 149 -4.26 6.66 -3.69
N SER A 150 -3.02 6.33 -3.38
CA SER A 150 -2.47 4.99 -3.59
C SER A 150 -3.07 3.97 -2.63
N HIS A 151 -2.99 2.68 -2.99
CA HIS A 151 -3.72 1.58 -2.37
C HIS A 151 -3.59 1.55 -0.84
N ARG A 152 -4.70 1.34 -0.13
CA ARG A 152 -4.76 1.28 1.33
C ARG A 152 -4.80 -0.18 1.79
N HIS A 153 -3.80 -0.62 2.55
CA HIS A 153 -3.86 -1.90 3.25
C HIS A 153 -4.82 -1.79 4.45
N ARG A 154 -6.00 -2.42 4.38
CA ARG A 154 -6.86 -2.62 5.57
C ARG A 154 -6.44 -3.91 6.26
N GLU A 155 -5.93 -3.81 7.48
CA GLU A 155 -5.87 -4.94 8.40
C GLU A 155 -7.31 -5.33 8.76
N LEU A 156 -7.73 -6.55 8.40
CA LEU A 156 -8.99 -7.10 8.87
C LEU A 156 -8.84 -7.43 10.35
N SER A 157 -9.49 -6.66 11.22
CA SER A 157 -9.70 -7.08 12.60
C SER A 157 -10.68 -8.25 12.59
N LEU A 158 -10.19 -9.45 12.92
CA LEU A 158 -11.01 -10.61 13.29
C LEU A 158 -11.45 -10.50 14.75
#